data_AF-A0A136LMK4-F1
#
_entry.id   AF-A0A136LMK4-F1
#
_cell.length_a   1.000
_cell.length_b   1.000
_cell.length_c   1.000
_cell.angle_alpha   90.00
_cell.angle_beta   90.00
_cell.angle_gamma   90.00
#
_symmetry.space_group_name_H-M   'P 1'
#
loop_
_entity.id
_entity.type
_entity.pdbx_description
1 polymer ?
#
loop_
_entity_poly.entity_id
_entity_poly.type
_entity_poly.pdbx_seq_one_letter_code
_entity_poly.pdbx_strand_id
1 'polypeptide(L)'
;MNVNVQEILVLLGPGSGDLVWNIMIYAVFFLALISLLLMPDKNLLPTLLVAGVMFAAVVAKLSLSVGFGQRPILKECEFGMLIINIVMFIFPLLAAGILRAKKKAKVVIPLILCAITGFLFFFLYWLLVQNVQCPMWA
;
A
#
# COMPACT_ATOMS: atom_id res chain seq x y z
N MET A 1 14.98 0.06 21.44
CA MET A 1 13.88 -0.61 20.70
C MET A 1 14.35 -2.03 20.43
N ASN A 2 13.77 -3.03 21.10
CA ASN A 2 14.07 -4.43 20.81
C ASN A 2 12.97 -4.91 19.86
N VAL A 3 13.20 -4.77 18.56
CA VAL A 3 12.21 -5.14 17.54
C VAL A 3 12.28 -6.65 17.38
N ASN A 4 11.35 -7.38 18.00
CA ASN A 4 11.31 -8.83 17.89
C ASN A 4 10.75 -9.22 16.52
N VAL A 5 11.50 -10.00 15.75
CA VAL A 5 11.11 -10.51 14.42
C VAL A 5 9.78 -11.27 14.49
N GLN A 6 9.50 -11.93 15.60
CA GLN A 6 8.25 -12.64 15.84
C GLN A 6 7.04 -11.70 15.93
N GLU A 7 7.19 -10.51 16.50
CA GLU A 7 6.11 -9.51 16.57
C GLU A 7 5.78 -8.96 15.18
N ILE A 8 6.79 -8.70 14.35
CA ILE A 8 6.61 -8.29 12.95
C ILE A 8 5.81 -9.35 12.17
N LEU A 9 6.16 -10.63 12.35
CA LEU A 9 5.49 -11.75 11.69
C LEU A 9 4.02 -11.89 12.14
N VAL A 10 3.73 -11.67 13.43
CA VAL A 10 2.36 -11.70 13.95
C VAL A 10 1.54 -10.53 13.40
N LEU A 11 2.12 -9.32 13.36
CA LEU A 11 1.47 -8.12 12.83
C LEU A 11 1.25 -8.17 11.30
N LEU A 12 2.15 -8.85 10.59
CA LEU A 12 1.99 -9.16 9.16
C LEU A 12 1.00 -10.29 8.89
N GLY A 13 0.60 -11.04 9.92
CA GLY A 13 -0.37 -12.11 9.83
C GLY A 13 -1.81 -11.62 9.71
N PRO A 14 -2.74 -12.51 9.36
CA PRO A 14 -4.14 -12.18 9.09
C PRO A 14 -5.00 -11.82 10.33
N GLY A 15 -4.41 -11.52 11.49
CA GLY A 15 -5.14 -11.53 12.77
C GLY A 15 -5.18 -10.23 13.60
N SER A 16 -4.40 -9.20 13.29
CA SER A 16 -4.35 -7.99 14.12
C SER A 16 -4.71 -6.72 13.33
N GLY A 17 -5.61 -5.90 13.87
CA GLY A 17 -6.13 -4.66 13.26
C GLY A 17 -7.50 -4.81 12.58
N ASP A 18 -8.03 -3.69 12.07
CA ASP A 18 -9.34 -3.64 11.41
C ASP A 18 -9.35 -4.47 10.11
N LEU A 19 -10.32 -5.39 10.03
CA LEU A 19 -10.43 -6.37 8.95
C LEU A 19 -10.55 -5.69 7.58
N VAL A 20 -11.29 -4.57 7.51
CA VAL A 20 -11.57 -3.89 6.23
C VAL A 20 -10.31 -3.25 5.66
N TRP A 21 -9.52 -2.55 6.48
CA TRP A 21 -8.27 -1.93 6.01
C TRP A 21 -7.22 -2.98 5.66
N ASN A 22 -7.16 -4.04 6.46
CA ASN A 22 -6.23 -5.14 6.25
C ASN A 22 -6.48 -5.84 4.91
N ILE A 23 -7.74 -6.16 4.58
CA ILE A 23 -8.04 -6.87 3.32
C ILE A 23 -7.75 -6.01 2.09
N MET A 24 -7.97 -4.69 2.18
CA MET A 24 -7.65 -3.76 1.10
C MET A 24 -6.14 -3.65 0.87
N ILE A 25 -5.35 -3.56 1.95
CA ILE A 25 -3.88 -3.52 1.85
C ILE A 25 -3.33 -4.83 1.28
N TYR A 26 -3.87 -5.98 1.68
CA TYR A 26 -3.49 -7.27 1.07
C TYR A 26 -3.82 -7.31 -0.41
N ALA A 27 -4.99 -6.82 -0.82
CA ALA A 27 -5.35 -6.77 -2.24
C ALA A 27 -4.36 -5.91 -3.05
N VAL A 28 -3.97 -4.72 -2.54
CA VAL A 28 -2.92 -3.89 -3.16
C VAL A 28 -1.58 -4.64 -3.20
N PHE A 29 -1.19 -5.29 -2.11
CA PHE A 29 0.07 -6.02 -2.02
C PHE A 29 0.15 -7.17 -3.04
N PHE A 30 -0.88 -8.02 -3.12
CA PHE A 30 -0.89 -9.14 -4.06
C PHE A 30 -0.98 -8.68 -5.52
N LEU A 31 -1.74 -7.63 -5.82
CA LEU A 31 -1.80 -7.06 -7.17
C LEU A 31 -0.46 -6.45 -7.59
N ALA A 32 0.24 -5.78 -6.67
CA ALA A 32 1.59 -5.26 -6.89
C ALA A 32 2.61 -6.39 -7.07
N LEU A 33 2.53 -7.46 -6.26
CA LEU A 33 3.37 -8.65 -6.40
C LEU A 33 3.18 -9.32 -7.76
N ILE A 34 1.94 -9.58 -8.17
CA ILE A 34 1.63 -10.16 -9.48
C ILE A 34 2.17 -9.25 -10.60
N SER A 35 2.00 -7.94 -10.47
CA SER A 35 2.53 -6.98 -11.44
C SER A 35 4.06 -7.01 -11.53
N LEU A 36 4.75 -7.19 -10.39
CA LEU A 36 6.20 -7.29 -10.33
C LEU A 36 6.70 -8.60 -10.96
N LEU A 37 6.00 -9.71 -10.74
CA LEU A 37 6.32 -11.02 -11.34
C LEU A 37 6.08 -11.07 -12.85
N LEU A 38 5.10 -10.31 -13.36
CA LEU A 38 4.80 -10.23 -14.79
C LEU A 38 5.64 -9.19 -15.52
N MET A 39 6.45 -8.41 -14.78
CA MET A 39 7.19 -7.28 -15.31
C MET A 39 8.22 -7.70 -16.37
N PRO A 40 8.31 -7.03 -17.53
CA PRO A 40 9.29 -7.41 -18.54
C PRO A 40 10.67 -6.94 -18.13
N ASP A 41 11.67 -7.78 -18.34
CA ASP A 41 13.08 -7.45 -18.12
C ASP A 41 13.47 -6.12 -18.80
N LYS A 42 14.38 -5.37 -18.17
CA LYS A 42 14.87 -4.04 -18.60
C LYS A 42 13.93 -2.85 -18.37
N ASN A 43 12.86 -3.02 -17.58
CA ASN A 43 11.99 -1.90 -17.16
C ASN A 43 12.21 -1.49 -15.70
N LEU A 44 13.46 -1.15 -15.36
CA LEU A 44 13.88 -0.83 -13.97
C LEU A 44 13.00 0.22 -13.29
N LEU A 45 12.68 1.31 -13.98
CA LEU A 45 11.89 2.40 -13.39
C LEU A 45 10.49 1.94 -12.93
N PRO A 46 9.63 1.39 -13.80
CA PRO A 46 8.33 0.92 -13.33
C PRO A 46 8.43 -0.30 -12.40
N THR A 47 9.49 -1.13 -12.47
CA THR A 47 9.73 -2.16 -11.44
C THR A 47 9.98 -1.53 -10.06
N LEU A 48 10.78 -0.46 -10.00
CA LEU A 48 11.06 0.23 -8.74
C LEU A 48 9.81 0.91 -8.17
N LEU A 49 8.97 1.50 -9.02
CA LEU A 49 7.69 2.07 -8.62
C LEU A 49 6.78 1.01 -7.97
N VAL A 50 6.66 -0.16 -8.61
CA VAL A 50 5.81 -1.26 -8.10
C VAL A 50 6.40 -1.87 -6.83
N ALA A 51 7.73 -2.02 -6.75
CA ALA A 51 8.40 -2.45 -5.52
C ALA A 51 8.16 -1.45 -4.37
N GLY A 52 8.17 -0.15 -4.68
CA GLY A 52 7.83 0.91 -3.73
C GLY A 52 6.39 0.80 -3.21
N VAL A 53 5.44 0.44 -4.06
CA VAL A 53 4.03 0.18 -3.65
C VAL A 53 3.96 -1.02 -2.71
N MET A 54 4.66 -2.11 -3.02
CA MET A 54 4.71 -3.28 -2.13
C MET A 54 5.30 -2.92 -0.76
N PHE A 55 6.39 -2.15 -0.75
CA PHE A 55 7.00 -1.69 0.50
C PHE A 55 6.05 -0.78 1.28
N ALA A 56 5.38 0.17 0.61
CA ALA A 56 4.38 1.05 1.21
C ALA A 56 3.21 0.25 1.81
N ALA A 57 2.74 -0.80 1.14
CA ALA A 57 1.68 -1.68 1.64
C ALA A 57 2.12 -2.45 2.89
N VAL A 58 3.37 -2.92 2.95
CA VAL A 58 3.93 -3.57 4.15
C VAL A 58 4.02 -2.59 5.31
N VAL A 59 4.52 -1.37 5.07
CA VAL A 59 4.61 -0.33 6.11
C VAL A 59 3.22 0.07 6.60
N ALA A 60 2.25 0.24 5.70
CA ALA A 60 0.86 0.52 6.05
C ALA A 60 0.27 -0.60 6.91
N LYS A 61 0.44 -1.87 6.51
CA LYS A 61 -0.03 -3.02 7.27
C LYS A 61 0.56 -3.05 8.67
N LEU A 62 1.87 -2.92 8.80
CA LEU A 62 2.55 -2.89 10.10
C LEU A 62 2.11 -1.72 10.99
N SER A 63 1.74 -0.59 10.38
CA SER A 63 1.27 0.59 11.10
C SER A 63 -0.16 0.44 11.61
N LEU A 64 -1.05 -0.18 10.83
CA LEU A 64 -2.48 -0.33 11.16
C LEU A 64 -2.80 -1.60 11.95
N SER A 65 -1.90 -2.57 11.97
CA SER A 65 -2.14 -3.88 12.60
C SER A 65 -1.70 -3.96 14.06
N VAL A 66 -1.17 -2.86 14.64
CA VAL A 66 -0.70 -2.84 16.02
C VAL A 66 -1.85 -3.03 17.02
N GLY A 67 -1.63 -3.88 18.02
CA GLY A 67 -2.57 -4.08 19.12
C GLY A 67 -2.47 -2.99 20.20
N PHE A 68 -3.42 -3.00 21.15
CA PHE A 68 -3.41 -2.10 22.31
C PHE A 68 -2.06 -2.16 23.05
N GLY A 69 -1.37 -1.02 23.15
CA GLY A 69 -0.10 -0.88 23.89
C GLY A 69 1.18 -0.94 23.05
N GLN A 70 1.11 -1.29 21.77
CA GLN A 70 2.25 -1.19 20.84
C GLN A 70 2.28 0.16 20.14
N ARG A 71 3.49 0.68 19.86
CA ARG A 71 3.66 1.95 19.13
C ARG A 71 3.67 1.66 17.63
N PRO A 72 2.73 2.19 16.82
CA PRO A 72 2.77 2.06 15.37
C PRO A 72 3.98 2.78 14.78
N ILE A 73 4.41 2.34 13.60
CA ILE A 73 5.48 3.00 12.83
C ILE A 73 5.02 4.39 12.38
N LEU A 74 3.80 4.45 11.82
CA LEU A 74 3.11 5.69 11.48
C LEU A 74 1.74 5.66 12.11
N LYS A 75 1.36 6.74 12.78
CA LYS A 75 0.01 6.88 13.30
C LYS A 75 -0.95 7.19 12.17
N GLU A 76 -2.21 6.80 12.37
CA GLU A 76 -3.30 7.01 11.42
C GLU A 76 -3.45 8.48 10.99
N CYS A 77 -3.16 9.39 11.92
CA CYS A 77 -3.29 10.85 11.78
C CYS A 77 -1.98 11.57 11.41
N GLU A 78 -0.89 10.83 11.17
CA GLU A 78 0.37 11.45 10.73
C GLU A 78 0.36 11.66 9.22
N PHE A 79 0.94 12.80 8.79
CA PHE A 79 1.06 13.14 7.37
C PHE A 79 1.77 12.05 6.56
N GLY A 80 2.70 11.31 7.18
CA GLY A 80 3.37 10.16 6.54
C GLY A 80 2.41 9.05 6.09
N MET A 81 1.31 8.82 6.83
CA MET A 81 0.29 7.83 6.45
C MET A 81 -0.48 8.28 5.20
N LEU A 82 -0.77 9.58 5.09
CA LEU A 82 -1.37 10.17 3.88
C LEU A 82 -0.47 9.94 2.66
N ILE A 83 0.83 10.22 2.78
CA ILE A 83 1.79 10.02 1.68
C ILE A 83 1.81 8.56 1.24
N ILE A 84 1.86 7.62 2.18
CA ILE A 84 1.88 6.17 1.87
C ILE A 84 0.62 5.76 1.11
N ASN A 85 -0.54 6.23 1.53
CA ASN A 85 -1.81 5.93 0.86
C ASN A 85 -1.85 6.51 -0.56
N ILE A 86 -1.35 7.73 -0.76
CA ILE A 86 -1.22 8.35 -2.08
C ILE A 86 -0.25 7.57 -2.98
N VAL A 87 0.89 7.15 -2.44
CA VAL A 87 1.90 6.38 -3.19
C VAL A 87 1.31 5.06 -3.68
N MET A 88 0.54 4.35 -2.85
CA MET A 88 -0.14 3.11 -3.22
C MET A 88 -1.16 3.28 -4.36
N PHE A 89 -1.68 4.50 -4.57
CA PHE A 89 -2.55 4.83 -5.70
C PHE A 89 -1.77 5.31 -6.94
N ILE A 90 -0.89 6.30 -6.77
CA ILE A 90 -0.26 7.00 -7.91
C ILE A 90 0.80 6.14 -8.59
N PHE A 91 1.64 5.43 -7.83
CA PHE A 91 2.76 4.69 -8.40
C PHE A 91 2.35 3.54 -9.34
N PRO A 92 1.33 2.71 -9.03
CA PRO A 92 0.90 1.68 -9.98
C PRO A 92 0.25 2.29 -11.23
N LEU A 93 -0.43 3.44 -11.10
CA LEU A 93 -1.00 4.17 -12.23
C LEU A 93 0.09 4.71 -13.17
N LEU A 94 1.14 5.33 -12.60
CA LEU A 94 2.31 5.79 -13.35
C LEU A 94 3.04 4.62 -14.03
N ALA A 95 3.26 3.52 -13.32
CA ALA A 95 3.89 2.32 -13.87
C ALA A 95 3.06 1.75 -15.04
N ALA A 96 1.73 1.71 -14.91
CA ALA A 96 0.84 1.30 -15.98
C ALA A 96 0.94 2.21 -17.22
N GLY A 97 1.00 3.53 -17.02
CA GLY A 97 1.17 4.51 -18.11
C GLY A 97 2.47 4.30 -18.89
N ILE A 98 3.59 4.15 -18.17
CA ILE A 98 4.92 3.91 -18.77
C ILE A 98 4.94 2.60 -19.56
N LEU A 99 4.37 1.52 -19.01
CA LEU A 99 4.35 0.21 -19.68
C LEU A 99 3.39 0.16 -20.87
N ARG A 100 2.26 0.88 -20.80
CA ARG A 100 1.31 1.00 -21.90
C ARG A 100 1.93 1.74 -23.08
N ALA A 101 2.70 2.81 -22.84
CA ALA A 101 3.45 3.51 -23.87
C ALA A 101 4.45 2.58 -24.61
N LYS A 102 5.01 1.59 -23.90
CA LYS A 102 5.91 0.56 -24.46
C LYS A 102 5.18 -0.68 -25.03
N LYS A 103 3.86 -0.64 -25.19
CA LYS A 103 3.01 -1.75 -25.68
C LYS A 103 3.14 -3.06 -24.87
N LYS A 104 3.48 -3.00 -23.57
CA LYS A 104 3.64 -4.18 -22.70
C LYS A 104 2.31 -4.53 -21.99
N ALA A 105 1.36 -5.09 -22.74
CA ALA A 105 -0.03 -5.23 -22.31
C ALA A 105 -0.28 -6.16 -21.10
N LYS A 106 0.54 -7.22 -20.90
CA LYS A 106 0.28 -8.24 -19.86
C LYS A 106 0.32 -7.69 -18.43
N VAL A 107 1.16 -6.70 -18.18
CA VAL A 107 1.40 -6.13 -16.83
C VAL A 107 0.46 -4.95 -16.53
N VAL A 108 -0.10 -4.35 -17.57
CA VAL A 108 -0.95 -3.15 -17.44
C VAL A 108 -2.24 -3.48 -16.70
N ILE A 109 -2.82 -4.66 -16.93
CA ILE A 109 -4.09 -5.08 -16.29
C ILE A 109 -3.95 -5.15 -14.76
N PRO A 110 -3.02 -5.95 -14.18
CA PRO A 110 -2.90 -6.03 -12.72
C PRO A 110 -2.48 -4.70 -12.09
N LEU A 111 -1.73 -3.84 -12.80
CA LEU A 111 -1.39 -2.50 -12.32
C LEU A 111 -2.60 -1.55 -12.28
N ILE A 112 -3.49 -1.60 -13.27
CA ILE A 112 -4.72 -0.80 -13.26
C ILE A 112 -5.62 -1.27 -12.12
N LEU A 113 -5.78 -2.58 -11.93
CA LEU A 113 -6.51 -3.11 -10.78
C LEU A 113 -5.87 -2.66 -9.47
N CYS A 114 -4.55 -2.74 -9.36
CA CYS A 114 -3.80 -2.25 -8.20
C CYS A 114 -4.06 -0.77 -7.93
N ALA A 115 -4.07 0.07 -8.98
CA ALA A 115 -4.35 1.49 -8.87
C ALA A 115 -5.80 1.76 -8.44
N ILE A 116 -6.78 1.02 -8.96
CA ILE A 116 -8.18 1.15 -8.54
C ILE A 116 -8.35 0.75 -7.08
N THR A 117 -7.76 -0.36 -6.65
CA THR A 117 -7.83 -0.79 -5.25
C THR A 117 -7.10 0.19 -4.33
N GLY A 118 -5.92 0.68 -4.73
CA GLY A 118 -5.18 1.71 -4.01
C GLY A 118 -5.94 3.04 -3.92
N PHE A 119 -6.65 3.42 -4.98
CA PHE A 119 -7.54 4.59 -4.98
C PHE A 119 -8.68 4.42 -3.99
N LEU A 120 -9.38 3.27 -4.02
CA LEU A 120 -10.47 2.97 -3.10
C LEU A 120 -9.98 3.03 -1.65
N PHE A 121 -8.80 2.45 -1.38
CA PHE A 121 -8.18 2.47 -0.06
C PHE A 121 -7.86 3.90 0.38
N PHE A 122 -7.14 4.66 -0.45
CA PHE A 122 -6.80 6.05 -0.15
C PHE A 122 -8.05 6.89 0.14
N PHE A 123 -9.07 6.82 -0.72
CA PHE A 123 -10.24 7.68 -0.62
C PHE A 123 -11.10 7.33 0.61
N LEU A 124 -11.32 6.05 0.86
CA LEU A 124 -12.08 5.60 2.04
C LEU A 124 -11.34 5.90 3.33
N TYR A 125 -10.04 5.63 3.38
CA TYR A 125 -9.22 5.89 4.57
C TYR A 125 -9.11 7.39 4.86
N TRP A 126 -8.91 8.20 3.82
CA TRP A 126 -8.88 9.65 3.96
C TRP A 126 -10.22 10.19 4.49
N LEU A 127 -11.35 9.75 3.92
CA LEU A 127 -12.67 10.24 4.28
C LEU A 127 -13.12 9.77 5.68
N LEU A 128 -12.92 8.50 6.01
CA LEU A 128 -13.45 7.90 7.24
C LEU A 128 -12.52 8.03 8.44
N VAL A 129 -11.20 8.02 8.22
CA VAL A 129 -10.20 8.07 9.30
C VAL A 129 -9.61 9.47 9.39
N GLN A 130 -9.01 9.95 8.29
CA GLN A 130 -8.22 11.19 8.33
C GLN A 130 -9.05 12.47 8.28
N ASN A 131 -10.34 12.42 7.91
CA ASN A 131 -11.20 13.60 7.93
C ASN A 131 -12.14 13.61 9.15
N VAL A 132 -12.63 12.45 9.58
CA VAL A 132 -13.61 12.35 10.68
C VAL A 132 -12.94 12.25 12.04
N GLN A 133 -11.84 11.48 12.17
CA GLN A 133 -11.23 11.22 13.48
C GLN A 133 -10.08 12.19 13.81
N CYS A 134 -9.45 12.79 12.79
CA CYS A 134 -8.31 13.69 12.97
C CYS A 134 -8.24 14.77 11.87
N PRO A 135 -8.88 15.93 12.01
CA PRO A 135 -8.71 17.01 11.04
C PRO A 135 -7.24 17.46 11.05
N MET A 136 -6.46 17.05 10.04
CA MET A 136 -5.05 17.45 9.87
C MET A 136 -4.84 18.97 9.65
N TRP A 137 -5.94 19.74 9.67
CA TRP A 137 -6.02 21.15 9.34
C TRP A 137 -6.57 22.03 10.48
N ALA A 138 -6.70 21.49 11.69
CA ALA A 138 -7.12 22.22 12.89
C ALA A 138 -5.96 22.40 13.87
#